data_AF-A0A1X6ZBV4-F1
#
_entry.id   AF-A0A1X6ZBV4-F1
#
_cell.length_a   1.000
_cell.length_b   1.000
_cell.length_c   1.000
_cell.angle_alpha   90.00
_cell.angle_beta   90.00
_cell.angle_gamma   90.00
#
_symmetry.space_group_name_H-M   'P 1'
#
loop_
_entity.id
_entity.type
_entity.pdbx_description
1 polymer ?
#
loop_
_entity_poly.entity_id
_entity_poly.type
_entity_poly.pdbx_seq_one_letter_code
_entity_poly.pdbx_strand_id
1 'polypeptide(L)'
;MPDLSLGIELNKCHFQIFLICRDFVFSQDTLFQEVVFDLRADFSNVLFEGIADFKGAKFDEAGFEGTEFCSVAFFINATFSKHANFRNSKYKSSISLEAAEFSDSADFASSVFSKRVNFSDTVFIETSKFEDCHFHGETKFFSTEFERVTFSNSKFESEVDFDYCLFKSHASFVGSAFNGATYFISAEFAGTVIFARSLFSDYAYFISTLFFIGESDSGYEIMFSDCAFLKPVTFRGAKFKNVYPVFTGTVFSEKVVFFGGFSPLACKK
;
A
#
# COMPACT_ATOMS: atom_id res chain seq x y z
N MET A 1 -2.12 7.08 -30.23
CA MET A 1 -0.84 7.09 -29.50
C MET A 1 0.20 6.46 -30.41
N PRO A 2 1.43 6.99 -30.49
CA PRO A 2 2.52 6.30 -31.18
C PRO A 2 2.75 4.93 -30.53
N ASP A 3 3.13 3.95 -31.35
CA ASP A 3 3.23 2.54 -30.95
C ASP A 3 4.59 1.97 -31.35
N LEU A 4 5.22 1.27 -30.41
CA LEU A 4 6.36 0.41 -30.68
C LEU A 4 5.87 -1.04 -30.76
N SER A 5 5.73 -1.52 -32.00
CA SER A 5 5.26 -2.87 -32.30
C SER A 5 6.33 -3.96 -32.13
N LEU A 6 7.55 -3.58 -31.74
CA LEU A 6 8.66 -4.48 -31.46
C LEU A 6 8.92 -4.50 -29.95
N GLY A 7 9.27 -5.67 -29.40
CA GLY A 7 9.72 -5.75 -28.02
C GLY A 7 10.97 -4.90 -27.81
N ILE A 8 11.08 -4.28 -26.64
CA ILE A 8 12.26 -3.53 -26.23
C ILE A 8 12.91 -4.24 -25.06
N GLU A 9 14.19 -4.58 -25.21
CA GLU A 9 14.99 -5.21 -24.17
C GLU A 9 16.26 -4.38 -23.96
N LEU A 10 16.28 -3.63 -22.86
CA LEU A 10 17.42 -2.85 -22.41
C LEU A 10 17.73 -3.29 -20.99
N ASN A 11 18.60 -4.29 -20.85
CA ASN A 11 19.01 -4.79 -19.55
C ASN A 11 20.36 -4.18 -19.16
N LYS A 12 20.50 -3.75 -17.90
CA LYS A 12 21.74 -3.18 -17.35
C LYS A 12 22.23 -1.93 -18.10
N CYS A 13 21.30 -1.22 -18.73
CA CYS A 13 21.59 0.02 -19.43
C CYS A 13 21.63 1.21 -18.46
N HIS A 14 22.33 2.28 -18.86
CA HIS A 14 22.43 3.50 -18.07
C HIS A 14 22.01 4.69 -18.93
N PHE A 15 20.92 5.34 -18.53
CA PHE A 15 20.40 6.55 -19.13
C PHE A 15 20.84 7.76 -18.31
N GLN A 16 21.72 8.56 -18.91
CA GLN A 16 22.20 9.84 -18.36
C GLN A 16 21.38 11.04 -18.87
N ILE A 17 20.27 10.76 -19.56
CA ILE A 17 19.37 11.73 -20.16
C ILE A 17 17.94 11.44 -19.69
N PHE A 18 17.04 12.41 -19.88
CA PHE A 18 15.61 12.18 -19.72
C PHE A 18 15.14 11.09 -20.68
N LEU A 19 14.41 10.10 -20.17
CA LEU A 19 13.62 9.19 -21.00
C LEU A 19 12.17 9.68 -20.99
N ILE A 20 11.63 10.04 -22.15
CA ILE A 20 10.26 10.54 -22.27
C ILE A 20 9.51 9.63 -23.26
N CYS A 21 8.59 8.84 -22.72
CA CYS A 21 7.74 7.91 -23.45
C CYS A 21 6.26 8.25 -23.28
N ARG A 22 5.89 9.51 -22.99
CA ARG A 22 4.50 9.90 -22.72
C ARG A 22 3.54 9.59 -23.87
N ASP A 23 2.31 9.24 -23.52
CA ASP A 23 1.20 8.99 -24.45
C ASP A 23 1.56 7.95 -25.53
N PHE A 24 2.25 6.88 -25.12
CA PHE A 24 2.87 5.89 -25.99
C PHE A 24 2.33 4.48 -25.74
N VAL A 25 2.37 3.62 -26.74
CA VAL A 25 1.99 2.20 -26.63
C VAL A 25 3.22 1.31 -26.81
N PHE A 26 3.44 0.40 -25.88
CA PHE A 26 4.33 -0.73 -26.04
C PHE A 26 3.47 -1.99 -26.29
N SER A 27 3.30 -2.35 -27.56
CA SER A 27 2.46 -3.49 -27.98
C SER A 27 3.08 -4.86 -27.65
N GLN A 28 4.36 -4.89 -27.28
CA GLN A 28 5.12 -6.09 -26.95
C GLN A 28 5.78 -5.93 -25.59
N ASP A 29 6.45 -6.99 -25.13
CA ASP A 29 7.18 -6.97 -23.86
C ASP A 29 8.24 -5.86 -23.83
N THR A 30 8.28 -5.17 -22.68
CA THR A 30 9.20 -4.08 -22.38
C THR A 30 10.04 -4.48 -21.17
N LEU A 31 11.31 -4.77 -21.43
CA LEU A 31 12.26 -5.27 -20.43
C LEU A 31 13.30 -4.18 -20.17
N PHE A 32 13.21 -3.57 -19.00
CA PHE A 32 14.12 -2.58 -18.45
C PHE A 32 14.75 -3.10 -17.15
N GLN A 33 15.29 -4.32 -17.18
CA GLN A 33 15.84 -4.95 -15.98
C GLN A 33 17.20 -4.33 -15.63
N GLU A 34 17.40 -4.02 -14.35
CA GLU A 34 18.65 -3.44 -13.82
C GLU A 34 19.08 -2.14 -14.54
N VAL A 35 18.14 -1.42 -15.15
CA VAL A 35 18.41 -0.14 -15.83
C VAL A 35 18.58 0.97 -14.80
N VAL A 36 19.48 1.91 -15.06
CA VAL A 36 19.64 3.12 -14.26
C VAL A 36 19.17 4.34 -15.06
N PHE A 37 18.25 5.11 -14.50
CA PHE A 37 17.80 6.41 -15.00
C PHE A 37 18.28 7.52 -14.05
N ASP A 38 19.37 8.21 -14.41
CA ASP A 38 19.94 9.28 -13.57
C ASP A 38 19.07 10.54 -13.54
N LEU A 39 18.21 10.70 -14.55
CA LEU A 39 17.26 11.78 -14.69
C LEU A 39 15.85 11.19 -14.82
N ARG A 40 14.84 12.06 -14.86
CA ARG A 40 13.42 11.65 -14.95
C ARG A 40 13.16 10.67 -16.10
N ALA A 41 12.56 9.54 -15.76
CA ALA A 41 11.96 8.59 -16.69
C ALA A 41 10.43 8.76 -16.66
N ASP A 42 9.86 9.23 -17.77
CA ASP A 42 8.47 9.61 -17.88
C ASP A 42 7.70 8.68 -18.80
N PHE A 43 6.92 7.79 -18.20
CA PHE A 43 5.99 6.85 -18.80
C PHE A 43 4.52 7.28 -18.58
N SER A 44 4.25 8.57 -18.35
CA SER A 44 2.88 9.01 -18.09
C SER A 44 1.96 8.75 -19.29
N ASN A 45 0.75 8.26 -19.03
CA ASN A 45 -0.25 7.84 -20.03
C ASN A 45 0.27 6.78 -21.01
N VAL A 46 1.24 5.96 -20.62
CA VAL A 46 1.70 4.84 -21.44
C VAL A 46 0.73 3.67 -21.32
N LEU A 47 0.53 2.96 -22.43
CA LEU A 47 -0.13 1.66 -22.47
C LEU A 47 0.93 0.57 -22.68
N PHE A 48 1.18 -0.25 -21.67
CA PHE A 48 1.96 -1.47 -21.80
C PHE A 48 1.00 -2.64 -22.08
N GLU A 49 0.93 -3.08 -23.34
CA GLU A 49 0.11 -4.24 -23.72
C GLU A 49 0.79 -5.56 -23.33
N GLY A 50 2.11 -5.63 -23.53
CA GLY A 50 2.97 -6.73 -23.10
C GLY A 50 3.40 -6.62 -21.64
N ILE A 51 4.28 -7.53 -21.21
CA ILE A 51 4.92 -7.50 -19.89
C ILE A 51 5.74 -6.21 -19.75
N ALA A 52 5.64 -5.55 -18.62
CA ALA A 52 6.52 -4.42 -18.27
C ALA A 52 7.43 -4.84 -17.11
N ASP A 53 8.69 -5.15 -17.42
CA ASP A 53 9.65 -5.67 -16.45
C ASP A 53 10.73 -4.63 -16.13
N PHE A 54 10.61 -4.01 -14.96
CA PHE A 54 11.54 -3.04 -14.38
C PHE A 54 12.27 -3.63 -13.16
N LYS A 55 12.47 -4.95 -13.09
CA LYS A 55 13.17 -5.58 -11.95
C LYS A 55 14.56 -4.99 -11.77
N GLY A 56 14.89 -4.59 -10.54
CA GLY A 56 16.19 -3.99 -10.21
C GLY A 56 16.45 -2.63 -10.86
N ALA A 57 15.47 -2.03 -11.54
CA ALA A 57 15.63 -0.72 -12.15
C ALA A 57 15.81 0.36 -11.08
N LYS A 58 16.65 1.35 -11.36
CA LYS A 58 16.93 2.49 -10.50
C LYS A 58 16.43 3.74 -11.16
N PHE A 59 15.46 4.40 -10.53
CA PHE A 59 14.89 5.65 -10.99
C PHE A 59 15.34 6.78 -10.07
N ASP A 60 15.81 7.88 -10.65
CA ASP A 60 15.89 9.14 -9.92
C ASP A 60 14.48 9.69 -9.69
N GLU A 61 13.84 10.23 -10.72
CA GLU A 61 12.41 10.60 -10.72
C GLU A 61 11.64 9.67 -11.68
N ALA A 62 10.49 9.15 -11.24
CA ALA A 62 9.69 8.20 -12.03
C ALA A 62 8.26 8.71 -12.24
N GLY A 63 7.86 8.85 -13.50
CA GLY A 63 6.49 9.20 -13.89
C GLY A 63 5.77 8.01 -14.51
N PHE A 64 4.73 7.51 -13.84
CA PHE A 64 3.81 6.47 -14.31
C PHE A 64 2.34 6.91 -14.17
N GLU A 65 2.09 8.22 -14.08
CA GLU A 65 0.73 8.74 -13.93
C GLU A 65 -0.15 8.34 -15.12
N GLY A 66 -1.35 7.84 -14.86
CA GLY A 66 -2.30 7.44 -15.91
C GLY A 66 -1.86 6.24 -16.73
N THR A 67 -0.76 5.57 -16.36
CA THR A 67 -0.25 4.40 -17.09
C THR A 67 -1.19 3.22 -16.96
N GLU A 68 -1.36 2.48 -18.06
CA GLU A 68 -2.14 1.25 -18.09
C GLU A 68 -1.25 0.05 -18.41
N PHE A 69 -1.22 -0.92 -17.50
CA PHE A 69 -0.52 -2.19 -17.64
C PHE A 69 -1.55 -3.29 -17.93
N CYS A 70 -1.60 -3.75 -19.18
CA CYS A 70 -2.52 -4.82 -19.59
C CYS A 70 -2.02 -6.22 -19.19
N SER A 71 -0.70 -6.40 -19.17
CA SER A 71 -0.04 -7.62 -18.70
C SER A 71 0.62 -7.39 -17.33
N VAL A 72 1.38 -8.38 -16.87
CA VAL A 72 2.07 -8.34 -15.58
C VAL A 72 3.12 -7.23 -15.57
N ALA A 73 3.16 -6.47 -14.47
CA ALA A 73 4.17 -5.45 -14.22
C ALA A 73 5.11 -5.89 -13.08
N PHE A 74 6.42 -5.73 -13.28
CA PHE A 74 7.42 -6.06 -12.26
C PHE A 74 8.29 -4.86 -11.94
N PHE A 75 8.40 -4.54 -10.65
CA PHE A 75 9.31 -3.56 -10.07
C PHE A 75 10.08 -4.18 -8.89
N ILE A 76 10.29 -5.50 -8.93
CA ILE A 76 10.94 -6.23 -7.83
C ILE A 76 12.36 -5.71 -7.66
N ASN A 77 12.77 -5.39 -6.44
CA ASN A 77 14.07 -4.76 -6.12
C ASN A 77 14.32 -3.41 -6.84
N ALA A 78 13.28 -2.75 -7.37
CA ALA A 78 13.46 -1.43 -7.97
C ALA A 78 13.69 -0.36 -6.90
N THR A 79 14.50 0.65 -7.19
CA THR A 79 14.77 1.76 -6.27
C THR A 79 14.33 3.08 -6.88
N PHE A 80 13.65 3.92 -6.09
CA PHE A 80 13.17 5.25 -6.48
C PHE A 80 13.78 6.28 -5.53
N SER A 81 14.79 7.04 -5.98
CA SER A 81 15.52 7.96 -5.09
C SER A 81 14.86 9.31 -4.91
N LYS A 82 13.94 9.71 -5.80
CA LYS A 82 13.06 10.87 -5.68
C LYS A 82 11.61 10.46 -5.92
N HIS A 83 10.74 11.47 -6.00
CA HIS A 83 9.31 11.29 -6.19
C HIS A 83 8.96 10.27 -7.30
N ALA A 84 8.12 9.30 -6.94
CA ALA A 84 7.59 8.30 -7.85
C ALA A 84 6.06 8.44 -7.96
N ASN A 85 5.59 8.84 -9.14
CA ASN A 85 4.18 9.13 -9.39
C ASN A 85 3.52 7.97 -10.15
N PHE A 86 2.69 7.19 -9.47
CA PHE A 86 1.86 6.11 -10.02
C PHE A 86 0.37 6.44 -9.99
N ARG A 87 -0.01 7.72 -9.85
CA ARG A 87 -1.40 8.14 -9.69
C ARG A 87 -2.25 7.75 -10.89
N ASN A 88 -3.52 7.46 -10.66
CA ASN A 88 -4.50 7.15 -11.72
C ASN A 88 -4.08 5.98 -12.64
N SER A 89 -3.17 5.12 -12.19
CA SER A 89 -2.70 3.99 -13.01
C SER A 89 -3.65 2.81 -12.93
N LYS A 90 -3.62 1.97 -13.96
CA LYS A 90 -4.50 0.81 -14.08
C LYS A 90 -3.68 -0.44 -14.32
N TYR A 91 -3.84 -1.43 -13.45
CA TYR A 91 -3.20 -2.73 -13.58
C TYR A 91 -4.28 -3.76 -13.87
N LYS A 92 -4.39 -4.19 -15.13
CA LYS A 92 -5.38 -5.22 -15.55
C LYS A 92 -4.92 -6.62 -15.17
N SER A 93 -3.61 -6.81 -15.01
CA SER A 93 -2.98 -8.02 -14.49
C SER A 93 -2.30 -7.75 -13.14
N SER A 94 -1.55 -8.74 -12.64
CA SER A 94 -0.83 -8.63 -11.37
C SER A 94 0.34 -7.65 -11.46
N ILE A 95 0.67 -7.02 -10.33
CA ILE A 95 1.87 -6.21 -10.17
C ILE A 95 2.66 -6.65 -8.94
N SER A 96 3.98 -6.67 -9.04
CA SER A 96 4.89 -6.88 -7.90
C SER A 96 5.90 -5.75 -7.79
N LEU A 97 5.94 -5.10 -6.63
CA LEU A 97 6.96 -4.16 -6.16
C LEU A 97 7.70 -4.75 -4.95
N GLU A 98 7.74 -6.09 -4.86
CA GLU A 98 8.41 -6.80 -3.79
C GLU A 98 9.86 -6.33 -3.62
N ALA A 99 10.25 -6.06 -2.37
CA ALA A 99 11.57 -5.54 -2.01
C ALA A 99 11.98 -4.25 -2.74
N ALA A 100 11.02 -3.47 -3.27
CA ALA A 100 11.30 -2.13 -3.80
C ALA A 100 11.60 -1.13 -2.67
N GLU A 101 12.38 -0.10 -2.98
CA GLU A 101 12.70 0.98 -2.05
C GLU A 101 12.31 2.33 -2.62
N PHE A 102 11.56 3.11 -1.85
CA PHE A 102 11.17 4.48 -2.16
C PHE A 102 11.82 5.41 -1.14
N SER A 103 12.90 6.10 -1.55
CA SER A 103 13.65 7.01 -0.68
C SER A 103 12.99 8.38 -0.52
N ASP A 104 11.98 8.68 -1.35
CA ASP A 104 11.13 9.87 -1.30
C ASP A 104 9.67 9.43 -1.50
N SER A 105 8.75 10.39 -1.60
CA SER A 105 7.32 10.18 -1.70
C SER A 105 6.91 9.31 -2.90
N ALA A 106 6.01 8.36 -2.63
CA ALA A 106 5.41 7.48 -3.63
C ALA A 106 3.89 7.69 -3.67
N ASP A 107 3.34 8.01 -4.83
CA ASP A 107 1.91 8.33 -4.96
C ASP A 107 1.19 7.36 -5.89
N PHE A 108 0.39 6.46 -5.31
CA PHE A 108 -0.45 5.50 -6.02
C PHE A 108 -1.92 5.90 -6.01
N ALA A 109 -2.28 7.13 -5.60
CA ALA A 109 -3.67 7.50 -5.37
C ALA A 109 -4.54 7.35 -6.63
N SER A 110 -5.79 6.96 -6.42
CA SER A 110 -6.81 6.74 -7.45
C SER A 110 -6.47 5.64 -8.46
N SER A 111 -5.53 4.75 -8.12
CA SER A 111 -5.14 3.63 -8.97
C SER A 111 -6.04 2.40 -8.78
N VAL A 112 -6.17 1.60 -9.85
CA VAL A 112 -7.03 0.42 -9.87
C VAL A 112 -6.18 -0.82 -10.15
N PHE A 113 -6.25 -1.79 -9.24
CA PHE A 113 -5.52 -3.05 -9.32
C PHE A 113 -6.51 -4.20 -9.50
N SER A 114 -6.59 -4.74 -10.72
CA SER A 114 -7.62 -5.72 -11.11
C SER A 114 -7.32 -7.14 -10.64
N LYS A 115 -6.06 -7.43 -10.29
CA LYS A 115 -5.54 -8.75 -9.88
C LYS A 115 -4.63 -8.59 -8.66
N ARG A 116 -3.77 -9.58 -8.41
CA ARG A 116 -2.91 -9.64 -7.22
C ARG A 116 -1.90 -8.49 -7.21
N VAL A 117 -1.64 -7.98 -6.03
CA VAL A 117 -0.68 -6.91 -5.78
C VAL A 117 0.29 -7.36 -4.70
N ASN A 118 1.59 -7.19 -4.94
CA ASN A 118 2.63 -7.56 -3.99
C ASN A 118 3.56 -6.37 -3.70
N PHE A 119 3.50 -5.85 -2.47
CA PHE A 119 4.42 -4.89 -1.87
C PHE A 119 5.23 -5.52 -0.72
N SER A 120 5.33 -6.86 -0.66
CA SER A 120 6.08 -7.53 0.40
C SER A 120 7.52 -7.02 0.47
N ASP A 121 8.00 -6.80 1.68
CA ASP A 121 9.36 -6.32 1.95
C ASP A 121 9.69 -4.94 1.32
N THR A 122 8.70 -4.21 0.80
CA THR A 122 8.90 -2.83 0.29
C THR A 122 9.20 -1.87 1.45
N VAL A 123 10.03 -0.86 1.20
CA VAL A 123 10.34 0.21 2.17
C VAL A 123 9.94 1.56 1.59
N PHE A 124 9.05 2.27 2.29
CA PHE A 124 8.68 3.65 2.02
C PHE A 124 9.29 4.56 3.09
N ILE A 125 10.41 5.21 2.75
CA ILE A 125 11.18 6.07 3.69
C ILE A 125 10.45 7.39 3.96
N GLU A 126 9.64 7.85 3.01
CA GLU A 126 8.84 9.07 3.13
C GLU A 126 7.34 8.74 2.99
N THR A 127 6.51 9.74 2.68
CA THR A 127 5.07 9.57 2.56
C THR A 127 4.68 8.71 1.35
N SER A 128 3.94 7.63 1.60
CA SER A 128 3.28 6.83 0.57
C SER A 128 1.77 7.07 0.57
N LYS A 129 1.18 7.22 -0.62
CA LYS A 129 -0.25 7.50 -0.78
C LYS A 129 -0.94 6.41 -1.58
N PHE A 130 -1.97 5.83 -0.98
CA PHE A 130 -2.88 4.87 -1.58
C PHE A 130 -4.32 5.34 -1.36
N GLU A 131 -4.59 6.62 -1.57
CA GLU A 131 -5.91 7.22 -1.37
C GLU A 131 -6.83 6.90 -2.54
N ASP A 132 -8.10 6.58 -2.26
CA ASP A 132 -9.11 6.28 -3.28
C ASP A 132 -8.70 5.14 -4.25
N CYS A 133 -7.84 4.21 -3.79
CA CYS A 133 -7.42 3.05 -4.57
C CYS A 133 -8.48 1.96 -4.54
N HIS A 134 -8.54 1.16 -5.61
CA HIS A 134 -9.40 -0.03 -5.69
C HIS A 134 -8.58 -1.29 -5.97
N PHE A 135 -8.44 -2.14 -4.96
CA PHE A 135 -7.75 -3.42 -5.03
C PHE A 135 -8.77 -4.54 -5.17
N HIS A 136 -8.89 -5.11 -6.37
CA HIS A 136 -9.82 -6.21 -6.64
C HIS A 136 -9.27 -7.58 -6.24
N GLY A 137 -7.95 -7.77 -6.32
CA GLY A 137 -7.27 -9.02 -5.99
C GLY A 137 -6.66 -9.02 -4.59
N GLU A 138 -6.10 -10.18 -4.21
CA GLU A 138 -5.30 -10.31 -2.99
C GLU A 138 -4.16 -9.27 -2.99
N THR A 139 -3.99 -8.57 -1.87
CA THR A 139 -2.99 -7.49 -1.73
C THR A 139 -2.07 -7.81 -0.56
N LYS A 140 -0.76 -7.81 -0.82
CA LYS A 140 0.25 -8.09 0.19
C LYS A 140 1.08 -6.86 0.49
N PHE A 141 1.11 -6.47 1.75
CA PHE A 141 2.06 -5.55 2.37
C PHE A 141 2.90 -6.28 3.44
N PHE A 142 3.01 -7.61 3.35
CA PHE A 142 3.73 -8.43 4.32
C PHE A 142 5.16 -7.87 4.55
N SER A 143 5.51 -7.61 5.80
CA SER A 143 6.82 -7.05 6.19
C SER A 143 7.19 -5.73 5.48
N THR A 144 6.21 -4.96 5.01
CA THR A 144 6.42 -3.61 4.45
C THR A 144 6.69 -2.60 5.57
N GLU A 145 7.62 -1.68 5.33
CA GLU A 145 7.88 -0.53 6.21
C GLU A 145 7.30 0.75 5.64
N PHE A 146 6.54 1.49 6.45
CA PHE A 146 5.97 2.78 6.11
C PHE A 146 6.43 3.85 7.10
N GLU A 147 7.04 4.93 6.62
CA GLU A 147 7.22 6.13 7.44
C GLU A 147 5.87 6.81 7.70
N ARG A 148 5.22 7.29 6.63
CA ARG A 148 3.84 7.80 6.65
C ARG A 148 3.04 7.17 5.52
N VAL A 149 1.83 6.72 5.80
CA VAL A 149 0.95 6.10 4.80
C VAL A 149 -0.51 6.51 4.97
N THR A 150 -1.20 6.65 3.84
CA THR A 150 -2.65 6.90 3.78
C THR A 150 -3.29 5.93 2.79
N PHE A 151 -4.23 5.14 3.28
CA PHE A 151 -5.13 4.26 2.53
C PHE A 151 -6.57 4.82 2.55
N SER A 152 -6.71 6.13 2.75
CA SER A 152 -8.01 6.76 2.99
C SER A 152 -8.97 6.51 1.81
N ASN A 153 -10.22 6.13 2.12
CA ASN A 153 -11.28 5.79 1.17
C ASN A 153 -10.97 4.63 0.19
N SER A 154 -9.90 3.86 0.43
CA SER A 154 -9.54 2.74 -0.44
C SER A 154 -10.37 1.50 -0.17
N LYS A 155 -10.51 0.68 -1.22
CA LYS A 155 -11.32 -0.54 -1.19
C LYS A 155 -10.46 -1.76 -1.48
N PHE A 156 -10.52 -2.74 -0.60
CA PHE A 156 -9.90 -4.05 -0.73
C PHE A 156 -11.01 -5.09 -0.89
N GLU A 157 -11.23 -5.56 -2.12
CA GLU A 157 -12.30 -6.52 -2.43
C GLU A 157 -11.98 -7.96 -2.02
N SER A 158 -10.69 -8.25 -1.85
CA SER A 158 -10.16 -9.55 -1.46
C SER A 158 -9.33 -9.42 -0.18
N GLU A 159 -8.69 -10.52 0.21
CA GLU A 159 -7.75 -10.58 1.31
C GLU A 159 -6.64 -9.51 1.20
N VAL A 160 -6.34 -8.85 2.32
CA VAL A 160 -5.20 -7.95 2.47
C VAL A 160 -4.35 -8.33 3.68
N ASP A 161 -3.06 -8.49 3.42
CA ASP A 161 -2.06 -8.95 4.38
C ASP A 161 -1.12 -7.81 4.76
N PHE A 162 -1.25 -7.30 5.99
CA PHE A 162 -0.32 -6.35 6.63
C PHE A 162 0.48 -7.02 7.75
N ASP A 163 0.64 -8.36 7.71
CA ASP A 163 1.40 -9.07 8.73
C ASP A 163 2.84 -8.58 8.75
N TYR A 164 3.39 -8.42 9.96
CA TYR A 164 4.74 -7.91 10.19
C TYR A 164 5.04 -6.51 9.61
N CYS A 165 4.02 -5.75 9.16
CA CYS A 165 4.24 -4.36 8.76
C CYS A 165 4.77 -3.52 9.92
N LEU A 166 5.64 -2.56 9.61
CA LEU A 166 6.06 -1.50 10.52
C LEU A 166 5.55 -0.13 10.03
N PHE A 167 4.62 0.45 10.77
CA PHE A 167 4.10 1.82 10.55
C PHE A 167 4.78 2.78 11.54
N LYS A 168 5.81 3.50 11.09
CA LYS A 168 6.73 4.26 11.95
C LYS A 168 6.12 5.55 12.51
N SER A 169 5.36 6.29 11.69
CA SER A 169 4.76 7.57 12.10
C SER A 169 3.24 7.56 11.98
N HIS A 170 2.66 7.95 10.83
CA HIS A 170 1.21 8.10 10.68
C HIS A 170 0.65 7.08 9.69
N ALA A 171 -0.35 6.31 10.10
CA ALA A 171 -1.08 5.38 9.25
C ALA A 171 -2.58 5.70 9.25
N SER A 172 -3.11 6.17 8.11
CA SER A 172 -4.54 6.43 7.93
C SER A 172 -5.19 5.33 7.09
N PHE A 173 -6.29 4.79 7.60
CA PHE A 173 -7.23 3.90 6.89
C PHE A 173 -8.64 4.51 6.90
N VAL A 174 -8.75 5.83 7.05
CA VAL A 174 -10.03 6.53 7.23
C VAL A 174 -10.97 6.23 6.07
N GLY A 175 -12.19 5.79 6.36
CA GLY A 175 -13.22 5.54 5.34
C GLY A 175 -12.93 4.37 4.39
N SER A 176 -11.87 3.58 4.64
CA SER A 176 -11.55 2.41 3.83
C SER A 176 -12.55 1.27 4.01
N ALA A 177 -12.71 0.44 2.97
CA ALA A 177 -13.55 -0.75 3.02
C ALA A 177 -12.71 -2.00 2.76
N PHE A 178 -12.74 -2.92 3.71
CA PHE A 178 -12.11 -4.23 3.66
C PHE A 178 -13.20 -5.29 3.48
N ASN A 179 -13.38 -5.75 2.25
CA ASN A 179 -14.43 -6.73 1.91
C ASN A 179 -13.96 -8.18 2.01
N GLY A 180 -12.64 -8.43 1.99
CA GLY A 180 -12.03 -9.70 2.34
C GLY A 180 -11.36 -9.68 3.72
N ALA A 181 -10.80 -10.82 4.12
CA ALA A 181 -10.08 -10.94 5.39
C ALA A 181 -8.89 -9.97 5.46
N THR A 182 -8.69 -9.35 6.62
CA THR A 182 -7.62 -8.37 6.85
C THR A 182 -6.72 -8.82 7.99
N TYR A 183 -5.43 -8.86 7.74
CA TYR A 183 -4.44 -9.36 8.69
C TYR A 183 -3.46 -8.27 9.09
N PHE A 184 -3.24 -8.12 10.40
CA PHE A 184 -2.27 -7.25 11.04
C PHE A 184 -1.47 -8.05 12.08
N ILE A 185 -1.20 -9.33 11.80
CA ILE A 185 -0.56 -10.24 12.73
C ILE A 185 0.89 -9.81 12.93
N SER A 186 1.27 -9.59 14.19
CA SER A 186 2.58 -9.05 14.57
C SER A 186 2.94 -7.73 13.88
N ALA A 187 1.95 -6.99 13.36
CA ALA A 187 2.17 -5.64 12.84
C ALA A 187 2.46 -4.66 13.98
N GLU A 188 3.24 -3.64 13.67
CA GLU A 188 3.74 -2.64 14.61
C GLU A 188 3.32 -1.24 14.18
N PHE A 189 2.47 -0.59 14.99
CA PHE A 189 2.11 0.82 14.82
C PHE A 189 2.88 1.66 15.83
N ALA A 190 3.99 2.28 15.42
CA ALA A 190 4.85 3.05 16.32
C ALA A 190 4.31 4.48 16.59
N GLY A 191 3.47 5.03 15.70
CA GLY A 191 2.80 6.33 15.89
C GLY A 191 1.27 6.27 15.68
N THR A 192 0.65 7.39 15.31
CA THR A 192 -0.82 7.50 15.16
C THR A 192 -1.36 6.54 14.11
N VAL A 193 -2.42 5.82 14.46
CA VAL A 193 -3.19 4.98 13.52
C VAL A 193 -4.68 5.32 13.59
N ILE A 194 -5.28 5.57 12.41
CA ILE A 194 -6.68 5.98 12.30
C ILE A 194 -7.42 5.05 11.35
N PHE A 195 -8.27 4.19 11.90
CA PHE A 195 -9.23 3.37 11.18
C PHE A 195 -10.60 4.04 11.04
N ALA A 196 -10.77 5.27 11.51
CA ALA A 196 -12.09 5.88 11.66
C ALA A 196 -12.98 5.80 10.40
N ARG A 197 -14.26 5.42 10.57
CA ARG A 197 -15.23 5.20 9.49
C ARG A 197 -14.88 4.07 8.51
N SER A 198 -13.95 3.17 8.87
CA SER A 198 -13.67 1.99 8.05
C SER A 198 -14.71 0.89 8.22
N LEU A 199 -14.90 0.10 7.18
CA LEU A 199 -15.78 -1.07 7.17
C LEU A 199 -14.95 -2.33 6.99
N PHE A 200 -15.05 -3.27 7.93
CA PHE A 200 -14.50 -4.62 7.82
C PHE A 200 -15.66 -5.60 7.64
N SER A 201 -15.88 -6.01 6.39
CA SER A 201 -16.98 -6.91 6.01
C SER A 201 -16.69 -8.38 6.30
N ASP A 202 -15.40 -8.74 6.38
CA ASP A 202 -14.92 -10.07 6.75
C ASP A 202 -14.08 -10.02 8.05
N TYR A 203 -13.46 -11.14 8.43
CA TYR A 203 -12.62 -11.25 9.63
C TYR A 203 -11.44 -10.27 9.60
N ALA A 204 -11.22 -9.58 10.72
CA ALA A 204 -10.08 -8.71 10.95
C ALA A 204 -9.21 -9.27 12.09
N TYR A 205 -7.93 -9.47 11.81
CA TYR A 205 -6.98 -10.14 12.70
C TYR A 205 -5.89 -9.19 13.19
N PHE A 206 -6.08 -8.61 14.37
CA PHE A 206 -5.07 -7.86 15.11
C PHE A 206 -4.38 -8.78 16.14
N ILE A 207 -3.76 -9.87 15.68
CA ILE A 207 -3.14 -10.86 16.57
C ILE A 207 -1.70 -10.46 16.86
N SER A 208 -1.31 -10.40 18.14
CA SER A 208 0.04 -9.98 18.55
C SER A 208 0.47 -8.60 18.01
N THR A 209 -0.48 -7.80 17.51
CA THR A 209 -0.24 -6.45 17.01
C THR A 209 0.23 -5.54 18.14
N LEU A 210 1.27 -4.75 17.90
CA LEU A 210 1.76 -3.78 18.87
C LEU A 210 1.33 -2.39 18.45
N PHE A 211 0.46 -1.77 19.25
CA PHE A 211 0.12 -0.37 19.13
C PHE A 211 0.95 0.45 20.12
N PHE A 212 1.67 1.41 19.57
CA PHE A 212 2.69 2.28 20.16
C PHE A 212 3.97 1.57 20.62
N ILE A 213 5.09 2.04 20.04
CA ILE A 213 6.45 1.59 20.33
C ILE A 213 7.28 2.84 20.64
N GLY A 214 6.98 3.50 21.76
CA GLY A 214 7.71 4.69 22.16
C GLY A 214 7.36 5.16 23.56
N GLU A 215 8.26 5.95 24.13
CA GLU A 215 7.98 6.83 25.25
C GLU A 215 7.49 8.16 24.65
N SER A 216 6.21 8.51 24.75
CA SER A 216 5.84 9.87 24.37
C SER A 216 4.62 10.42 25.10
N ASP A 217 4.85 11.61 25.66
CA ASP A 217 3.86 12.65 25.99
C ASP A 217 3.23 13.31 24.74
N SER A 218 3.53 12.85 23.52
CA SER A 218 2.93 13.37 22.28
C SER A 218 1.59 12.69 22.03
N GLY A 219 0.52 13.49 21.90
CA GLY A 219 -0.87 13.07 21.68
C GLY A 219 -1.11 12.28 20.38
N TYR A 220 -0.45 11.15 20.23
CA TYR A 220 -0.76 10.15 19.24
C TYR A 220 -2.05 9.43 19.60
N GLU A 221 -2.72 8.89 18.59
CA GLU A 221 -4.06 8.36 18.72
C GLU A 221 -4.18 6.99 18.06
N ILE A 222 -4.97 6.11 18.67
CA ILE A 222 -5.47 4.89 18.04
C ILE A 222 -6.97 5.06 17.92
N MET A 223 -7.43 5.29 16.70
CA MET A 223 -8.83 5.60 16.43
C MET A 223 -9.51 4.51 15.63
N PHE A 224 -10.52 3.90 16.23
CA PHE A 224 -11.47 3.01 15.58
C PHE A 224 -12.87 3.62 15.53
N SER A 225 -13.01 4.94 15.74
CA SER A 225 -14.29 5.61 15.80
C SER A 225 -15.14 5.38 14.55
N ASP A 226 -16.44 5.14 14.73
CA ASP A 226 -17.40 4.91 13.64
C ASP A 226 -17.02 3.77 12.68
N CYS A 227 -16.17 2.82 13.11
CA CYS A 227 -15.90 1.61 12.33
C CYS A 227 -17.06 0.61 12.41
N ALA A 228 -17.11 -0.32 11.46
CA ALA A 228 -18.00 -1.48 11.55
C ALA A 228 -17.25 -2.78 11.27
N PHE A 229 -17.28 -3.71 12.22
CA PHE A 229 -16.76 -5.07 12.08
C PHE A 229 -17.92 -6.05 11.93
N LEU A 230 -18.22 -6.45 10.68
CA LEU A 230 -19.39 -7.30 10.36
C LEU A 230 -19.15 -8.78 10.67
N LYS A 231 -17.89 -9.18 10.83
CA LYS A 231 -17.46 -10.48 11.38
C LYS A 231 -16.70 -10.28 12.69
N PRO A 232 -16.47 -11.36 13.46
CA PRO A 232 -15.60 -11.30 14.63
C PRO A 232 -14.24 -10.67 14.34
N VAL A 233 -13.89 -9.63 15.08
CA VAL A 233 -12.54 -9.06 15.12
C VAL A 233 -11.78 -9.66 16.31
N THR A 234 -10.52 -10.02 16.10
CA THR A 234 -9.66 -10.54 17.17
C THR A 234 -8.50 -9.60 17.45
N PHE A 235 -8.31 -9.27 18.74
CA PHE A 235 -7.17 -8.54 19.27
C PHE A 235 -6.28 -9.45 20.13
N ARG A 236 -6.28 -10.76 19.86
CA ARG A 236 -5.59 -11.75 20.70
C ARG A 236 -4.09 -11.44 20.77
N GLY A 237 -3.60 -11.16 21.98
CA GLY A 237 -2.19 -10.84 22.18
C GLY A 237 -1.77 -9.44 21.72
N ALA A 238 -2.71 -8.65 21.16
CA ALA A 238 -2.44 -7.26 20.84
C ALA A 238 -2.10 -6.48 22.11
N LYS A 239 -1.17 -5.53 21.99
CA LYS A 239 -0.71 -4.69 23.09
C LYS A 239 -0.95 -3.24 22.74
N PHE A 240 -1.54 -2.51 23.68
CA PHE A 240 -1.74 -1.06 23.62
C PHE A 240 -0.86 -0.43 24.68
N LYS A 241 0.21 0.27 24.27
CA LYS A 241 1.11 0.94 25.21
C LYS A 241 0.77 2.42 25.32
N ASN A 242 0.64 2.91 26.56
CA ASN A 242 0.53 4.35 26.91
C ASN A 242 -0.67 5.13 26.34
N VAL A 243 -1.45 4.56 25.42
CA VAL A 243 -2.60 5.21 24.77
C VAL A 243 -3.78 4.25 24.74
N TYR A 244 -4.96 4.77 25.08
CA TYR A 244 -6.21 4.00 25.01
C TYR A 244 -6.79 4.09 23.59
N PRO A 245 -7.17 2.95 22.98
CA PRO A 245 -7.88 2.96 21.70
C PRO A 245 -9.29 3.55 21.86
N VAL A 246 -9.70 4.38 20.89
CA VAL A 246 -11.02 5.02 20.85
C VAL A 246 -11.96 4.23 19.94
N PHE A 247 -13.09 3.78 20.48
CA PHE A 247 -14.11 2.99 19.78
C PHE A 247 -15.50 3.66 19.75
N THR A 248 -15.55 4.99 19.87
CA THR A 248 -16.82 5.72 19.87
C THR A 248 -17.54 5.51 18.55
N GLY A 249 -18.81 5.09 18.59
CA GLY A 249 -19.60 4.80 17.38
C GLY A 249 -19.22 3.49 16.66
N THR A 250 -18.22 2.75 17.13
CA THR A 250 -17.82 1.48 16.51
C THR A 250 -18.88 0.40 16.72
N VAL A 251 -19.22 -0.31 15.65
CA VAL A 251 -20.12 -1.46 15.66
C VAL A 251 -19.31 -2.75 15.59
N PHE A 252 -19.59 -3.68 16.52
CA PHE A 252 -19.05 -5.03 16.50
C PHE A 252 -20.18 -6.04 16.26
N SER A 253 -19.96 -7.00 15.38
CA SER A 253 -20.89 -8.12 15.14
C SER A 253 -21.13 -9.00 16.36
N GLU A 254 -20.15 -9.06 17.27
CA GLU A 254 -20.23 -9.76 18.54
C GLU A 254 -19.45 -9.04 19.65
N LYS A 255 -19.54 -9.55 20.89
CA LYS A 255 -18.82 -8.97 22.03
C LYS A 255 -17.31 -9.20 21.89
N VAL A 256 -16.54 -8.13 21.80
CA VAL A 256 -15.07 -8.17 21.82
C VAL A 256 -14.56 -8.16 23.26
N VAL A 257 -13.63 -9.05 23.59
CA VAL A 257 -12.95 -9.10 24.89
C VAL A 257 -11.52 -8.61 24.71
N PHE A 258 -11.19 -7.55 25.45
CA PHE A 258 -9.82 -7.04 25.54
C PHE A 258 -9.20 -7.61 26.82
N PHE A 259 -8.11 -8.36 26.68
CA PHE A 259 -7.37 -8.90 27.82
C PHE A 259 -6.29 -7.89 28.26
N GLY A 260 -6.18 -7.62 29.57
CA GLY A 260 -5.16 -6.69 30.11
C GLY A 260 -5.69 -5.40 30.76
N GLY A 261 -6.94 -5.38 31.24
CA GLY A 261 -7.49 -4.26 32.03
C GLY A 261 -8.28 -3.21 31.23
N PHE A 262 -8.40 -3.38 29.92
CA PHE A 262 -9.23 -2.53 29.07
C PHE A 262 -10.66 -3.09 29.03
N SER A 263 -11.64 -2.28 29.47
CA SER A 263 -13.04 -2.48 29.11
C SER A 263 -13.41 -1.35 28.15
N PRO A 264 -13.80 -1.63 26.90
CA PRO A 264 -14.48 -0.62 26.10
C PRO A 264 -15.71 -0.20 26.88
N LEU A 265 -15.96 1.11 26.98
CA LEU A 265 -17.30 1.61 27.26
C LEU A 265 -18.15 1.28 26.02
N ALA A 266 -18.56 0.02 25.89
CA ALA A 266 -19.47 -0.39 24.85
C ALA A 266 -20.81 0.33 25.06
N CYS A 267 -21.25 1.10 24.05
CA CYS A 267 -22.60 1.61 24.01
C CYS A 267 -23.58 0.43 24.15
N LYS A 268 -24.31 0.41 25.27
CA LYS A 268 -25.52 -0.40 25.37
C LYS A 268 -26.50 0.10 24.29
N LYS A 269 -27.12 -0.86 23.62
CA LYS A 269 -28.19 -0.67 22.62
C LYS A 269 -29.22 0.37 23.07
#